data_AF-A0A931NX70-F1
#
_entry.id   AF-A0A931NX70-F1
#
_cell.length_a   1.000
_cell.length_b   1.000
_cell.length_c   1.000
_cell.angle_alpha   90.00
_cell.angle_beta   90.00
_cell.angle_gamma   90.00
#
_symmetry.space_group_name_H-M   'P 1'
#
loop_
_entity.id
_entity.type
_entity.pdbx_description
1 polymer ?
#
loop_
_entity_poly.entity_id
_entity_poly.type
_entity_poly.pdbx_seq_one_letter_code
_entity_poly.pdbx_strand_id
1 'polypeptide(L)'
;MSWNSHPRAGRIEKLWLAGTGLGLVAAAVASGTVGTTVLDFFIPGSQPNSLTTRLASSTGCLNCHANYNQGESEPGAGWAHSMMGQASRDPMFYACLAISNQDAAFAGELCLRCHTPQGWLVGHSNDPTGGALVDTDFQGIGCSVCHRMVNPTYVPGESPAVDQSIIAGLPFPPVNPHSASFVMDPQDRRRGPFDLTINPHQWLQSPFHTSSSMCATCHDVSNPIYTRQPDNTYALNQLDARNLDGDKYHQFPIERTYSEWANSLFAQGPVDMGGRFGGNTPFVSTCQDCHMPKTEGYGANPVFGAADRPDLPQHFFNGANTWVLRSINSLYPDTDTYMTPEGVDASVLRAQGMLAAASDLEVSVDGSTLTTRVINMTGHKLPTGYNEGRRMWVNVQFFDAGGSLIAERGHYDNATATLTTSDTKVYHAEAGVDAAVSAISGVPAGPSFHFALNNQWYFDNRIPPMGFTNAGFAAVQASPVGVAYADGQYWDDTTYDIPAGTARAEVRVYHQTTSKEYVEFLRDENHTNAAGQTAYDQWVMWGKSEPTLMDFQSIEIVSPCDADYNNDGVADQGDIDALIDAVAGGSTLPRGNPDVNQDGVVDQGDVDAAINLIAGGPCPF
;
A
#
# COMPACT_ATOMS: atom_id res chain seq x y z
N MET A 1 -3.62 -61.91 -18.14
CA MET A 1 -4.71 -61.06 -17.59
C MET A 1 -4.77 -59.81 -18.45
N SER A 2 -5.73 -59.79 -19.37
CA SER A 2 -5.89 -58.78 -20.41
C SER A 2 -6.68 -57.59 -19.87
N TRP A 3 -6.17 -56.37 -20.04
CA TRP A 3 -7.01 -55.17 -20.03
C TRP A 3 -6.85 -54.46 -21.37
N ASN A 4 -7.97 -54.44 -22.08
CA ASN A 4 -8.13 -53.99 -23.44
C ASN A 4 -8.08 -52.47 -23.55
N SER A 5 -7.57 -52.07 -24.71
CA SER A 5 -7.48 -50.74 -25.28
C SER A 5 -8.80 -50.25 -25.90
N HIS A 6 -8.90 -48.92 -26.04
CA HIS A 6 -9.52 -48.10 -27.11
C HIS A 6 -10.69 -47.13 -26.77
N PRO A 7 -10.76 -46.01 -27.52
CA PRO A 7 -11.16 -44.68 -27.04
C PRO A 7 -12.54 -44.23 -27.56
N ARG A 8 -13.10 -43.15 -26.99
CA ARG A 8 -14.12 -42.34 -27.67
C ARG A 8 -13.90 -40.86 -27.43
N ALA A 9 -13.47 -40.17 -28.49
CA ALA A 9 -13.75 -38.77 -28.70
C ALA A 9 -15.27 -38.59 -28.87
N GLY A 10 -15.82 -37.57 -28.23
CA GLY A 10 -17.23 -37.20 -28.34
C GLY A 10 -17.50 -35.89 -27.61
N ARG A 11 -17.69 -34.83 -28.40
CA ARG A 11 -18.19 -33.48 -28.06
C ARG A 11 -18.88 -33.37 -26.69
N ILE A 12 -18.36 -32.49 -25.83
CA ILE A 12 -19.13 -31.80 -24.80
C ILE A 12 -18.91 -30.30 -25.01
N GLU A 13 -19.67 -29.74 -25.96
CA GLU A 13 -19.99 -28.32 -25.98
C GLU A 13 -21.38 -28.16 -25.34
N LYS A 14 -21.51 -27.11 -24.53
CA LYS A 14 -22.76 -26.55 -23.97
C LYS A 14 -23.40 -27.32 -22.81
N LEU A 15 -23.19 -26.80 -21.60
CA LEU A 15 -24.20 -26.68 -20.53
C LEU A 15 -23.65 -25.74 -19.43
N TRP A 16 -23.65 -24.44 -19.71
CA TRP A 16 -23.56 -23.35 -18.71
C TRP A 16 -24.86 -22.52 -18.74
N LEU A 17 -26.00 -23.21 -18.88
CA LEU A 17 -27.34 -22.64 -18.81
C LEU A 17 -28.27 -23.73 -18.28
N ALA A 18 -28.39 -23.82 -16.96
CA ALA A 18 -29.55 -24.35 -16.19
C ALA A 18 -29.10 -24.65 -14.75
N GLY A 19 -28.77 -23.60 -14.03
CA GLY A 19 -28.70 -23.61 -12.56
C GLY A 19 -29.66 -22.57 -12.01
N THR A 20 -30.91 -22.54 -12.47
CA THR A 20 -31.98 -21.86 -11.72
C THR A 20 -32.22 -22.66 -10.46
N GLY A 21 -31.36 -22.47 -9.46
CA GLY A 21 -31.73 -22.72 -8.09
C GLY A 21 -32.90 -21.81 -7.80
N LEU A 22 -34.10 -22.38 -7.74
CA LEU A 22 -35.22 -21.77 -7.04
C LEU A 22 -34.84 -21.74 -5.55
N GLY A 23 -33.95 -20.80 -5.20
CA GLY A 23 -33.77 -20.36 -3.84
C GLY A 23 -35.08 -19.71 -3.44
N LEU A 24 -35.79 -20.33 -2.51
CA LEU A 24 -36.85 -19.67 -1.79
C LEU A 24 -36.23 -18.41 -1.15
N VAL A 25 -36.54 -17.25 -1.75
CA VAL A 25 -36.29 -15.94 -1.15
C VAL A 25 -37.21 -15.86 0.07
N ALA A 26 -36.74 -16.37 1.20
CA ALA A 26 -37.20 -15.88 2.48
C ALA A 26 -36.52 -14.52 2.66
N ALA A 27 -37.23 -13.46 2.28
CA ALA A 27 -36.89 -12.09 2.67
C ALA A 27 -37.07 -11.96 4.19
N ALA A 28 -36.14 -12.54 4.95
CA ALA A 28 -35.79 -12.03 6.25
C ALA A 28 -34.72 -10.98 5.97
N VAL A 29 -35.16 -9.74 5.75
CA VAL A 29 -34.26 -8.58 5.84
C VAL A 29 -33.81 -8.56 7.31
N ALA A 30 -32.69 -9.21 7.60
CA ALA A 30 -31.91 -8.76 8.74
C ALA A 30 -31.60 -7.30 8.43
N SER A 31 -32.05 -6.39 9.28
CA SER A 31 -31.68 -4.98 9.19
C SER A 31 -30.15 -4.90 9.12
N GLY A 32 -29.57 -4.47 7.99
CA GLY A 32 -28.11 -4.40 7.84
C GLY A 32 -27.58 -4.83 6.47
N THR A 33 -28.05 -5.97 5.92
CA THR A 33 -27.41 -6.59 4.75
C THR A 33 -28.02 -6.12 3.44
N VAL A 34 -27.18 -5.58 2.55
CA VAL A 34 -27.51 -5.34 1.14
C VAL A 34 -27.62 -6.69 0.40
N GLY A 35 -28.76 -6.91 -0.25
CA GLY A 35 -28.94 -8.08 -1.10
C GLY A 35 -28.04 -7.99 -2.33
N THR A 36 -27.16 -8.97 -2.49
CA THR A 36 -26.27 -9.18 -3.66
C THR A 36 -26.13 -10.68 -3.94
N THR A 37 -25.57 -11.00 -5.10
CA THR A 37 -25.29 -12.35 -5.61
C THR A 37 -23.86 -12.41 -6.15
N VAL A 38 -23.39 -13.61 -6.49
CA VAL A 38 -22.13 -13.80 -7.21
C VAL A 38 -22.05 -13.01 -8.52
N LEU A 39 -23.19 -12.75 -9.20
CA LEU A 39 -23.21 -11.98 -10.44
C LEU A 39 -22.94 -10.49 -10.23
N ASP A 40 -23.31 -9.94 -9.07
CA ASP A 40 -23.07 -8.54 -8.73
C ASP A 40 -21.57 -8.26 -8.52
N PHE A 41 -20.79 -9.29 -8.14
CA PHE A 41 -19.34 -9.24 -7.98
C PHE A 41 -18.55 -9.74 -9.21
N PHE A 42 -19.22 -9.88 -10.36
CA PHE A 42 -18.57 -10.36 -11.57
C PHE A 42 -17.48 -9.39 -12.07
N ILE A 43 -16.26 -9.91 -12.29
CA ILE A 43 -15.15 -9.20 -12.94
C ILE A 43 -14.68 -10.01 -14.18
N PRO A 44 -14.40 -9.39 -15.34
CA PRO A 44 -13.87 -10.06 -16.52
C PRO A 44 -12.52 -10.77 -16.31
N GLY A 45 -12.07 -11.55 -17.30
CA GLY A 45 -10.85 -12.36 -17.23
C GLY A 45 -11.12 -13.86 -17.14
N SER A 46 -10.11 -14.62 -16.72
CA SER A 46 -10.26 -16.06 -16.47
C SER A 46 -11.28 -16.31 -15.36
N GLN A 47 -12.19 -17.25 -15.59
CA GLN A 47 -13.28 -17.57 -14.66
C GLN A 47 -13.03 -18.92 -13.95
N PRO A 48 -13.73 -19.24 -12.86
CA PRO A 48 -13.56 -20.51 -12.16
C PRO A 48 -13.76 -21.71 -13.09
N ASN A 49 -12.97 -22.76 -12.88
CA ASN A 49 -12.99 -24.00 -13.65
C ASN A 49 -12.75 -23.84 -15.17
N SER A 50 -12.12 -22.72 -15.60
CA SER A 50 -11.78 -22.47 -17.01
C SER A 50 -10.43 -23.03 -17.45
N LEU A 51 -9.54 -23.36 -16.51
CA LEU A 51 -8.19 -23.85 -16.84
C LEU A 51 -8.22 -25.33 -17.26
N THR A 52 -7.44 -25.68 -18.28
CA THR A 52 -7.25 -27.10 -18.67
C THR A 52 -6.34 -27.82 -17.66
N THR A 53 -5.30 -27.13 -17.18
CA THR A 53 -4.42 -27.60 -16.13
C THR A 53 -4.54 -26.66 -14.94
N ARG A 54 -4.89 -27.19 -13.77
CA ARG A 54 -4.95 -26.43 -12.51
C ARG A 54 -3.62 -25.73 -12.22
N LEU A 55 -3.66 -24.66 -11.44
CA LEU A 55 -2.44 -24.03 -10.95
C LEU A 55 -1.66 -25.03 -10.09
N ALA A 56 -0.35 -25.08 -10.27
CA ALA A 56 0.51 -25.96 -9.48
C ALA A 56 0.77 -25.33 -8.11
N SER A 57 0.75 -26.17 -7.07
CA SER A 57 1.14 -25.79 -5.71
C SER A 57 2.56 -25.22 -5.68
N SER A 58 2.76 -24.14 -4.91
CA SER A 58 4.08 -23.54 -4.68
C SER A 58 5.07 -24.54 -4.10
N THR A 59 4.63 -25.54 -3.33
CA THR A 59 5.49 -26.61 -2.79
C THR A 59 6.31 -27.30 -3.89
N GLY A 60 5.71 -27.51 -5.08
CA GLY A 60 6.42 -28.11 -6.21
C GLY A 60 7.54 -27.20 -6.75
N CYS A 61 7.33 -25.89 -6.72
CA CYS A 61 8.31 -24.89 -7.12
C CYS A 61 9.47 -24.80 -6.12
N LEU A 62 9.18 -24.85 -4.82
CA LEU A 62 10.18 -24.73 -3.76
C LEU A 62 11.25 -25.83 -3.78
N ASN A 63 10.99 -26.97 -4.42
CA ASN A 63 11.99 -28.03 -4.64
C ASN A 63 13.22 -27.56 -5.43
N CYS A 64 13.06 -26.54 -6.28
CA CYS A 64 14.15 -25.97 -7.10
C CYS A 64 14.38 -24.49 -6.81
N HIS A 65 13.36 -23.77 -6.34
CA HIS A 65 13.39 -22.32 -6.16
C HIS A 65 13.54 -21.88 -4.69
N ALA A 66 13.97 -22.79 -3.80
CA ALA A 66 14.25 -22.50 -2.39
C ALA A 66 15.37 -23.39 -1.82
N ASN A 67 15.84 -23.03 -0.62
CA ASN A 67 16.81 -23.76 0.21
C ASN A 67 18.21 -23.92 -0.39
N TYR A 68 18.64 -23.03 -1.29
CA TYR A 68 19.99 -23.01 -1.88
C TYR A 68 20.74 -21.71 -1.62
N ASN A 69 20.03 -20.61 -1.33
CA ASN A 69 20.60 -19.34 -0.92
C ASN A 69 19.59 -18.52 -0.09
N GLN A 70 19.15 -19.08 1.04
CA GLN A 70 18.11 -18.48 1.90
C GLN A 70 18.53 -17.09 2.40
N GLY A 71 17.62 -16.12 2.29
CA GLY A 71 17.81 -14.77 2.82
C GLY A 71 18.56 -13.80 1.91
N GLU A 72 19.10 -14.26 0.78
CA GLU A 72 19.82 -13.40 -0.17
C GLU A 72 19.01 -13.13 -1.45
N SER A 73 18.90 -14.14 -2.34
CA SER A 73 18.38 -13.94 -3.70
C SER A 73 17.34 -14.97 -4.13
N GLU A 74 17.19 -16.09 -3.41
CA GLU A 74 16.29 -17.15 -3.86
C GLU A 74 14.80 -16.73 -3.77
N PRO A 75 13.96 -17.05 -4.78
CA PRO A 75 12.57 -16.59 -4.80
C PRO A 75 11.70 -17.13 -3.67
N GLY A 76 11.88 -18.41 -3.31
CA GLY A 76 10.96 -19.13 -2.42
C GLY A 76 10.90 -18.56 -1.00
N ALA A 77 12.06 -18.28 -0.41
CA ALA A 77 12.13 -17.70 0.93
C ALA A 77 11.52 -16.29 0.97
N GLY A 78 11.84 -15.44 0.00
CA GLY A 78 11.27 -14.09 -0.08
C GLY A 78 9.75 -14.11 -0.19
N TRP A 79 9.22 -14.95 -1.09
CA TRP A 79 7.77 -15.09 -1.29
C TRP A 79 7.07 -15.61 -0.03
N ALA A 80 7.60 -16.65 0.61
CA ALA A 80 7.00 -17.24 1.81
C ALA A 80 6.90 -16.22 2.95
N HIS A 81 7.89 -15.35 3.12
CA HIS A 81 7.91 -14.29 4.13
C HIS A 81 7.32 -12.97 3.64
N SER A 82 6.40 -13.00 2.67
CA SER A 82 5.71 -11.82 2.15
C SER A 82 4.21 -11.90 2.41
N MET A 83 3.54 -10.74 2.43
CA MET A 83 2.07 -10.71 2.49
C MET A 83 1.41 -11.38 1.28
N MET A 84 2.08 -11.46 0.11
CA MET A 84 1.55 -12.17 -1.05
C MET A 84 1.50 -13.70 -0.81
N GLY A 85 2.57 -14.28 -0.26
CA GLY A 85 2.61 -15.71 0.07
C GLY A 85 1.68 -16.10 1.22
N GLN A 86 1.29 -15.13 2.05
CA GLN A 86 0.41 -15.32 3.22
C GLN A 86 -0.97 -14.66 3.09
N ALA A 87 -1.35 -14.18 1.91
CA ALA A 87 -2.55 -13.35 1.72
C ALA A 87 -3.86 -14.03 2.13
N SER A 88 -3.92 -15.37 2.07
CA SER A 88 -5.06 -16.18 2.50
C SER A 88 -5.01 -16.59 3.98
N ARG A 89 -4.01 -16.14 4.75
CA ARG A 89 -3.85 -16.46 6.18
C ARG A 89 -3.92 -15.22 7.08
N ASP A 90 -4.09 -14.05 6.48
CA ASP A 90 -4.11 -12.79 7.19
C ASP A 90 -5.37 -12.68 8.09
N PRO A 91 -5.23 -12.56 9.42
CA PRO A 91 -6.37 -12.44 10.31
C PRO A 91 -7.13 -11.11 10.13
N MET A 92 -6.46 -10.02 9.72
CA MET A 92 -7.11 -8.76 9.40
C MET A 92 -8.02 -8.91 8.18
N PHE A 93 -7.54 -9.64 7.16
CA PHE A 93 -8.35 -10.00 5.99
C PHE A 93 -9.59 -10.79 6.39
N TYR A 94 -9.48 -11.83 7.21
CA TYR A 94 -10.65 -12.63 7.62
C TYR A 94 -11.66 -11.84 8.46
N ALA A 95 -11.20 -10.90 9.29
CA ALA A 95 -12.09 -10.02 10.04
C ALA A 95 -12.87 -9.07 9.11
N CYS A 96 -12.19 -8.44 8.14
CA CYS A 96 -12.82 -7.59 7.13
C CYS A 96 -13.76 -8.40 6.19
N LEU A 97 -13.36 -9.62 5.80
CA LEU A 97 -14.15 -10.53 4.98
C LEU A 97 -15.47 -10.93 5.66
N ALA A 98 -15.44 -11.15 6.98
CA ALA A 98 -16.63 -11.48 7.75
C ALA A 98 -17.65 -10.32 7.70
N ILE A 99 -17.21 -9.09 7.98
CA ILE A 99 -18.05 -7.90 7.94
C ILE A 99 -18.52 -7.61 6.50
N SER A 100 -17.64 -7.73 5.50
CA SER A 100 -18.03 -7.54 4.10
C SER A 100 -19.15 -8.49 3.66
N ASN A 101 -19.13 -9.74 4.11
CA ASN A 101 -20.21 -10.70 3.83
C ASN A 101 -21.48 -10.46 4.68
N GLN A 102 -21.36 -9.82 5.85
CA GLN A 102 -22.51 -9.32 6.63
C GLN A 102 -23.18 -8.13 5.93
N ASP A 103 -22.36 -7.26 5.35
CA ASP A 103 -22.76 -6.03 4.69
C ASP A 103 -23.41 -6.28 3.33
N ALA A 104 -22.78 -7.09 2.49
CA ALA A 104 -23.27 -7.45 1.17
C ALA A 104 -23.09 -8.96 0.94
N ALA A 105 -24.21 -9.67 0.73
CA ALA A 105 -24.18 -11.11 0.55
C ALA A 105 -23.26 -11.51 -0.62
N PHE A 106 -22.37 -12.48 -0.43
CA PHE A 106 -21.37 -12.89 -1.44
C PHE A 106 -20.24 -11.88 -1.73
N ALA A 107 -20.06 -10.82 -0.93
CA ALA A 107 -18.94 -9.89 -1.11
C ALA A 107 -17.57 -10.56 -1.13
N GLY A 108 -17.43 -11.67 -0.38
CA GLY A 108 -16.22 -12.47 -0.39
C GLY A 108 -15.82 -13.02 -1.75
N GLU A 109 -16.72 -13.08 -2.74
CA GLU A 109 -16.36 -13.46 -4.11
C GLU A 109 -15.31 -12.53 -4.73
N LEU A 110 -15.43 -11.22 -4.47
CA LEU A 110 -14.42 -10.23 -4.90
C LEU A 110 -13.12 -10.41 -4.11
N CYS A 111 -13.23 -10.56 -2.79
CA CYS A 111 -12.10 -10.62 -1.87
C CYS A 111 -11.21 -11.85 -2.12
N LEU A 112 -11.82 -13.03 -2.20
CA LEU A 112 -11.13 -14.31 -2.38
C LEU A 112 -10.43 -14.40 -3.73
N ARG A 113 -10.91 -13.68 -4.74
CA ARG A 113 -10.27 -13.62 -6.06
C ARG A 113 -8.87 -13.01 -6.01
N CYS A 114 -8.66 -11.97 -5.18
CA CYS A 114 -7.35 -11.37 -4.96
C CYS A 114 -6.52 -12.16 -3.94
N HIS A 115 -7.13 -12.57 -2.82
CA HIS A 115 -6.40 -13.11 -1.67
C HIS A 115 -6.11 -14.62 -1.76
N THR A 116 -6.88 -15.36 -2.55
CA THR A 116 -6.70 -16.81 -2.81
C THR A 116 -7.06 -17.16 -4.27
N PRO A 117 -6.38 -16.55 -5.26
CA PRO A 117 -6.72 -16.69 -6.68
C PRO A 117 -6.72 -18.15 -7.15
N GLN A 118 -5.88 -19.01 -6.57
CA GLN A 118 -5.89 -20.44 -6.86
C GLN A 118 -7.19 -21.13 -6.41
N GLY A 119 -7.62 -20.90 -5.17
CA GLY A 119 -8.89 -21.44 -4.64
C GLY A 119 -10.09 -20.89 -5.40
N TRP A 120 -10.07 -19.60 -5.73
CA TRP A 120 -11.09 -18.95 -6.55
C TRP A 120 -11.19 -19.58 -7.95
N LEU A 121 -10.06 -19.78 -8.64
CA LEU A 121 -10.01 -20.37 -9.98
C LEU A 121 -10.52 -21.82 -10.06
N VAL A 122 -10.57 -22.55 -8.94
CA VAL A 122 -11.17 -23.90 -8.89
C VAL A 122 -12.59 -23.91 -8.33
N GLY A 123 -13.16 -22.72 -8.02
CA GLY A 123 -14.54 -22.54 -7.60
C GLY A 123 -14.77 -22.74 -6.10
N HIS A 124 -13.75 -22.63 -5.26
CA HIS A 124 -13.92 -22.71 -3.80
C HIS A 124 -14.51 -21.41 -3.21
N SER A 125 -14.57 -20.32 -3.98
CA SER A 125 -15.24 -19.08 -3.56
C SER A 125 -16.78 -19.16 -3.62
N ASN A 126 -17.35 -20.27 -4.09
CA ASN A 126 -18.79 -20.55 -3.96
C ASN A 126 -19.25 -20.51 -2.48
N ASP A 127 -18.33 -20.74 -1.54
CA ASP A 127 -18.48 -20.30 -0.15
C ASP A 127 -17.74 -18.96 0.02
N PRO A 128 -18.45 -17.83 0.05
CA PRO A 128 -17.83 -16.50 0.09
C PRO A 128 -17.18 -16.19 1.44
N THR A 129 -17.34 -17.04 2.46
CA THR A 129 -16.64 -16.91 3.74
C THR A 129 -15.21 -17.45 3.70
N GLY A 130 -14.86 -18.19 2.65
CA GLY A 130 -13.61 -18.93 2.55
C GLY A 130 -13.64 -20.30 3.25
N GLY A 131 -14.80 -20.76 3.75
CA GLY A 131 -14.93 -22.05 4.43
C GLY A 131 -14.70 -23.28 3.54
N ALA A 132 -14.74 -23.12 2.21
CA ALA A 132 -14.44 -24.18 1.25
C ALA A 132 -12.98 -24.20 0.75
N LEU A 133 -12.11 -23.30 1.25
CA LEU A 133 -10.68 -23.30 0.92
C LEU A 133 -9.99 -24.56 1.48
N VAL A 134 -9.02 -25.07 0.72
CA VAL A 134 -8.23 -26.25 1.11
C VAL A 134 -6.73 -25.93 1.10
N ASP A 135 -5.91 -26.81 1.66
CA ASP A 135 -4.45 -26.67 1.87
C ASP A 135 -3.71 -25.74 0.87
N THR A 136 -3.80 -26.03 -0.43
CA THR A 136 -3.06 -25.27 -1.46
C THR A 136 -3.59 -23.86 -1.69
N ASP A 137 -4.84 -23.59 -1.36
CA ASP A 137 -5.48 -22.29 -1.52
C ASP A 137 -4.96 -21.30 -0.48
N PHE A 138 -4.48 -21.80 0.67
CA PHE A 138 -3.86 -20.99 1.70
C PHE A 138 -2.47 -20.48 1.31
N GLN A 139 -1.91 -20.90 0.17
CA GLN A 139 -0.64 -20.39 -0.36
C GLN A 139 -0.76 -18.98 -0.98
N GLY A 140 -1.87 -18.27 -0.75
CA GLY A 140 -2.04 -16.89 -1.17
C GLY A 140 -1.89 -16.69 -2.68
N ILE A 141 -1.11 -15.68 -3.03
CA ILE A 141 -0.71 -15.40 -4.41
C ILE A 141 0.52 -16.29 -4.69
N GLY A 142 0.25 -17.57 -4.97
CA GLY A 142 1.26 -18.58 -5.21
C GLY A 142 2.05 -18.37 -6.51
N CYS A 143 3.17 -19.09 -6.67
CA CYS A 143 4.09 -18.89 -7.80
C CYS A 143 3.37 -19.00 -9.16
N SER A 144 2.50 -20.01 -9.31
CA SER A 144 1.74 -20.27 -10.54
C SER A 144 0.75 -19.16 -10.89
N VAL A 145 0.31 -18.36 -9.92
CA VAL A 145 -0.64 -17.26 -10.15
C VAL A 145 0.05 -16.17 -10.96
N CYS A 146 1.20 -15.68 -10.48
CA CYS A 146 1.97 -14.67 -11.21
C CYS A 146 2.59 -15.26 -12.47
N HIS A 147 3.28 -16.40 -12.36
CA HIS A 147 4.06 -16.99 -13.45
C HIS A 147 3.20 -17.70 -14.52
N ARG A 148 1.87 -17.69 -14.45
CA ARG A 148 0.99 -18.10 -15.56
C ARG A 148 0.07 -16.98 -16.02
N MET A 149 0.25 -15.76 -15.50
CA MET A 149 -0.54 -14.63 -15.94
C MET A 149 -0.16 -14.22 -17.37
N VAL A 150 -1.19 -13.97 -18.17
CA VAL A 150 -1.12 -13.53 -19.56
C VAL A 150 -1.45 -12.04 -19.58
N ASN A 151 -0.70 -11.26 -20.38
CA ASN A 151 -1.07 -9.87 -20.62
C ASN A 151 -2.45 -9.83 -21.27
N PRO A 152 -3.47 -9.18 -20.68
CA PRO A 152 -4.79 -9.10 -21.30
C PRO A 152 -4.78 -8.35 -22.64
N THR A 153 -3.73 -7.55 -22.92
CA THR A 153 -3.52 -6.88 -24.20
C THR A 153 -2.43 -7.59 -25.01
N TYR A 154 -2.82 -8.21 -26.12
CA TYR A 154 -1.87 -8.83 -27.04
C TYR A 154 -1.12 -7.78 -27.87
N VAL A 155 0.21 -7.81 -27.83
CA VAL A 155 1.09 -6.96 -28.65
C VAL A 155 1.85 -7.83 -29.65
N PRO A 156 1.56 -7.73 -30.98
CA PRO A 156 2.25 -8.51 -32.00
C PRO A 156 3.78 -8.29 -31.97
N GLY A 157 4.54 -9.38 -31.94
CA GLY A 157 6.01 -9.35 -31.91
C GLY A 157 6.63 -9.25 -30.52
N GLU A 158 5.85 -8.89 -29.50
CA GLU A 158 6.31 -8.79 -28.10
C GLU A 158 5.66 -9.85 -27.20
N SER A 159 4.33 -10.00 -27.31
CA SER A 159 3.59 -11.00 -26.55
C SER A 159 3.85 -12.41 -27.10
N PRO A 160 3.99 -13.43 -26.23
CA PRO A 160 3.99 -14.82 -26.68
C PRO A 160 2.83 -15.10 -27.63
N ALA A 161 3.12 -15.69 -28.79
CA ALA A 161 2.12 -15.86 -29.86
C ALA A 161 0.86 -16.63 -29.41
N VAL A 162 0.99 -17.51 -28.42
CA VAL A 162 -0.16 -18.26 -27.87
C VAL A 162 -1.16 -17.36 -27.14
N ASP A 163 -0.74 -16.21 -26.63
CA ASP A 163 -1.57 -15.30 -25.82
C ASP A 163 -2.76 -14.77 -26.62
N GLN A 164 -2.57 -14.52 -27.92
CA GLN A 164 -3.65 -14.10 -28.81
C GLN A 164 -4.83 -15.09 -28.78
N SER A 165 -4.55 -16.39 -28.82
CA SER A 165 -5.59 -17.42 -28.78
C SER A 165 -6.19 -17.62 -27.39
N ILE A 166 -5.41 -17.40 -26.33
CA ILE A 166 -5.89 -17.48 -24.94
C ILE A 166 -6.89 -16.34 -24.69
N ILE A 167 -6.52 -15.11 -25.06
CA ILE A 167 -7.36 -13.92 -24.88
C ILE A 167 -8.62 -14.01 -25.75
N ALA A 168 -8.49 -14.41 -27.01
CA ALA A 168 -9.64 -14.60 -27.91
C ALA A 168 -10.59 -15.72 -27.45
N GLY A 169 -10.12 -16.64 -26.62
CA GLY A 169 -10.91 -17.71 -26.02
C GLY A 169 -11.71 -17.29 -24.78
N LEU A 170 -11.46 -16.10 -24.22
CA LEU A 170 -12.19 -15.62 -23.05
C LEU A 170 -13.61 -15.20 -23.43
N PRO A 171 -14.63 -15.61 -22.65
CA PRO A 171 -16.00 -15.11 -22.86
C PRO A 171 -16.13 -13.62 -22.53
N PHE A 172 -15.33 -13.13 -21.58
CA PHE A 172 -15.33 -11.75 -21.11
C PHE A 172 -13.87 -11.30 -20.95
N PRO A 173 -13.22 -10.80 -22.00
CA PRO A 173 -11.85 -10.29 -21.90
C PRO A 173 -11.81 -9.02 -21.04
N PRO A 174 -10.78 -8.83 -20.18
CA PRO A 174 -10.62 -7.58 -19.42
C PRO A 174 -10.40 -6.37 -20.32
N VAL A 175 -11.05 -5.25 -19.98
CA VAL A 175 -10.86 -3.96 -20.68
C VAL A 175 -9.68 -3.18 -20.08
N ASN A 176 -9.53 -3.23 -18.75
CA ASN A 176 -8.39 -2.69 -18.02
C ASN A 176 -8.06 -3.58 -16.80
N PRO A 177 -6.79 -3.63 -16.35
CA PRO A 177 -6.42 -4.42 -15.18
C PRO A 177 -6.91 -3.76 -13.89
N HIS A 178 -7.67 -4.51 -13.09
CA HIS A 178 -8.15 -4.15 -11.75
C HIS A 178 -8.88 -5.35 -11.10
N SER A 179 -9.16 -5.30 -9.79
CA SER A 179 -10.09 -6.21 -9.09
C SER A 179 -9.90 -7.71 -9.43
N ALA A 180 -8.64 -8.12 -9.56
CA ALA A 180 -8.20 -9.44 -10.00
C ALA A 180 -8.74 -9.88 -11.37
N SER A 181 -8.86 -8.97 -12.34
CA SER A 181 -9.22 -9.23 -13.73
C SER A 181 -8.12 -9.98 -14.52
N PHE A 182 -7.40 -10.91 -13.87
CA PHE A 182 -6.30 -11.66 -14.47
C PHE A 182 -6.76 -12.51 -15.65
N VAL A 183 -5.86 -12.70 -16.60
CA VAL A 183 -5.95 -13.75 -17.61
C VAL A 183 -4.90 -14.80 -17.27
N MET A 184 -5.33 -16.03 -17.10
CA MET A 184 -4.46 -17.16 -16.79
C MET A 184 -4.25 -18.02 -18.03
N ASP A 185 -3.00 -18.44 -18.25
CA ASP A 185 -2.73 -19.45 -19.24
C ASP A 185 -3.47 -20.75 -18.87
N PRO A 186 -4.34 -21.30 -19.74
CA PRO A 186 -5.11 -22.52 -19.43
C PRO A 186 -4.23 -23.77 -19.31
N GLN A 187 -2.99 -23.73 -19.82
CA GLN A 187 -1.99 -24.81 -19.72
C GLN A 187 -0.90 -24.42 -18.71
N ASP A 188 -0.17 -25.40 -18.17
CA ASP A 188 0.97 -25.15 -17.28
C ASP A 188 2.22 -24.69 -18.07
N ARG A 189 2.15 -23.47 -18.61
CA ARG A 189 3.27 -22.78 -19.27
C ARG A 189 3.69 -21.61 -18.41
N ARG A 190 4.81 -21.77 -17.72
CA ARG A 190 5.34 -20.77 -16.79
C ARG A 190 5.96 -19.61 -17.58
N ARG A 191 6.01 -18.43 -16.99
CA ARG A 191 6.37 -17.19 -17.68
C ARG A 191 7.31 -16.37 -16.82
N GLY A 192 8.17 -15.60 -17.48
CA GLY A 192 9.13 -14.74 -16.80
C GLY A 192 9.94 -13.90 -17.78
N PRO A 193 10.74 -12.96 -17.27
CA PRO A 193 11.44 -12.00 -18.11
C PRO A 193 12.64 -12.59 -18.87
N PHE A 194 13.23 -13.66 -18.34
CA PHE A 194 14.51 -14.18 -18.81
C PHE A 194 14.37 -15.30 -19.82
N ASP A 195 15.19 -15.26 -20.86
CA ASP A 195 15.40 -16.44 -21.70
C ASP A 195 16.09 -17.56 -20.89
N LEU A 196 15.52 -18.76 -20.98
CA LEU A 196 15.94 -19.92 -20.20
C LEU A 196 16.67 -20.93 -21.08
N THR A 197 17.93 -21.21 -20.75
CA THR A 197 18.76 -22.22 -21.41
C THR A 197 18.49 -23.64 -20.91
N ILE A 198 17.96 -23.76 -19.68
CA ILE A 198 17.48 -25.00 -19.07
C ILE A 198 15.97 -24.91 -18.82
N ASN A 199 15.25 -26.00 -19.07
CA ASN A 199 13.80 -25.98 -19.02
C ASN A 199 13.26 -27.30 -18.41
N PRO A 200 13.21 -27.41 -17.07
CA PRO A 200 12.64 -28.58 -16.39
C PRO A 200 11.09 -28.60 -16.43
N HIS A 201 10.45 -27.50 -16.85
CA HIS A 201 9.01 -27.34 -16.96
C HIS A 201 8.67 -26.29 -18.03
N GLN A 202 7.63 -26.54 -18.85
CA GLN A 202 7.28 -25.65 -19.97
C GLN A 202 7.30 -24.16 -19.59
N TRP A 203 7.93 -23.35 -20.43
CA TRP A 203 8.14 -21.93 -20.15
C TRP A 203 8.05 -21.06 -21.41
N LEU A 204 7.67 -19.78 -21.24
CA LEU A 204 7.60 -18.74 -22.26
C LEU A 204 8.20 -17.42 -21.72
N GLN A 205 9.03 -16.76 -22.53
CA GLN A 205 9.49 -15.40 -22.20
C GLN A 205 8.32 -14.42 -22.26
N SER A 206 8.20 -13.54 -21.27
CA SER A 206 7.05 -12.64 -21.17
C SER A 206 7.46 -11.25 -20.70
N PRO A 207 7.40 -10.23 -21.58
CA PRO A 207 7.60 -8.83 -21.20
C PRO A 207 6.60 -8.34 -20.14
N PHE A 208 5.42 -8.95 -20.06
CA PHE A 208 4.42 -8.61 -19.04
C PHE A 208 4.93 -8.76 -17.61
N HIS A 209 5.87 -9.70 -17.38
CA HIS A 209 6.46 -9.92 -16.05
C HIS A 209 7.45 -8.82 -15.63
N THR A 210 7.76 -7.90 -16.55
CA THR A 210 8.51 -6.66 -16.26
C THR A 210 7.63 -5.41 -16.25
N SER A 211 6.31 -5.55 -16.43
CA SER A 211 5.38 -4.42 -16.50
C SER A 211 4.62 -4.22 -15.19
N SER A 212 4.47 -2.97 -14.76
CA SER A 212 3.58 -2.57 -13.66
C SER A 212 2.12 -3.01 -13.87
N SER A 213 1.69 -3.17 -15.13
CA SER A 213 0.33 -3.63 -15.47
C SER A 213 0.02 -5.04 -14.95
N MET A 214 1.03 -5.87 -14.67
CA MET A 214 0.83 -7.15 -14.00
C MET A 214 0.34 -6.94 -12.56
N CYS A 215 1.00 -6.04 -11.82
CA CYS A 215 0.63 -5.66 -10.45
C CYS A 215 -0.74 -4.97 -10.38
N ALA A 216 -1.06 -4.16 -11.39
CA ALA A 216 -2.36 -3.48 -11.55
C ALA A 216 -3.57 -4.40 -11.47
N THR A 217 -3.38 -5.68 -11.78
CA THR A 217 -4.45 -6.67 -11.75
C THR A 217 -5.04 -6.82 -10.36
N CYS A 218 -4.23 -6.70 -9.29
CA CYS A 218 -4.72 -6.73 -7.90
C CYS A 218 -4.58 -5.37 -7.19
N HIS A 219 -3.67 -4.49 -7.64
CA HIS A 219 -3.37 -3.18 -7.02
C HIS A 219 -4.08 -2.00 -7.70
N ASP A 220 -5.26 -2.26 -8.22
CA ASP A 220 -6.25 -1.25 -8.61
C ASP A 220 -7.61 -1.90 -8.32
N VAL A 221 -8.38 -1.36 -7.38
CA VAL A 221 -9.53 -2.06 -6.83
C VAL A 221 -10.77 -1.21 -6.98
N SER A 222 -11.77 -1.77 -7.63
CA SER A 222 -13.07 -1.17 -7.81
C SER A 222 -14.17 -2.07 -7.30
N ASN A 223 -15.18 -1.45 -6.69
CA ASN A 223 -16.37 -2.15 -6.22
C ASN A 223 -17.38 -2.30 -7.37
N PRO A 224 -17.60 -3.51 -7.90
CA PRO A 224 -18.44 -3.72 -9.08
C PRO A 224 -19.94 -3.59 -8.79
N ILE A 225 -20.37 -3.60 -7.53
CA ILE A 225 -21.79 -3.49 -7.16
C ILE A 225 -22.34 -2.07 -7.39
N TYR A 226 -21.46 -1.09 -7.61
CA TYR A 226 -21.83 0.28 -7.91
C TYR A 226 -21.54 0.64 -9.36
N THR A 227 -22.42 1.44 -9.96
CA THR A 227 -22.20 2.08 -11.25
C THR A 227 -22.11 3.59 -11.08
N ARG A 228 -21.09 4.18 -11.72
CA ARG A 228 -20.88 5.62 -11.78
C ARG A 228 -21.99 6.31 -12.56
N GLN A 229 -22.56 7.35 -11.98
CA GLN A 229 -23.64 8.15 -12.54
C GLN A 229 -23.10 9.37 -13.31
N PRO A 230 -23.93 10.02 -14.16
CA PRO A 230 -23.52 11.21 -14.92
C PRO A 230 -23.08 12.40 -14.06
N ASP A 231 -23.52 12.48 -12.81
CA ASP A 231 -23.13 13.50 -11.83
C ASP A 231 -21.88 13.11 -11.01
N ASN A 232 -21.20 12.01 -11.39
CA ASN A 232 -20.03 11.44 -10.74
C ASN A 232 -20.29 10.77 -9.37
N THR A 233 -21.54 10.59 -8.97
CA THR A 233 -21.91 9.74 -7.83
C THR A 233 -21.90 8.26 -8.21
N TYR A 234 -22.06 7.35 -7.24
CA TYR A 234 -22.05 5.91 -7.46
C TYR A 234 -23.32 5.29 -6.90
N ALA A 235 -24.16 4.73 -7.77
CA ALA A 235 -25.42 4.12 -7.37
C ALA A 235 -25.31 2.59 -7.35
N LEU A 236 -25.99 1.96 -6.39
CA LEU A 236 -26.08 0.51 -6.30
C LEU A 236 -26.75 -0.06 -7.56
N ASN A 237 -26.19 -1.13 -8.09
CA ASN A 237 -26.73 -1.82 -9.25
C ASN A 237 -28.05 -2.53 -8.93
N GLN A 238 -28.78 -2.92 -9.97
CA GLN A 238 -29.89 -3.87 -9.82
C GLN A 238 -29.33 -5.21 -9.32
N LEU A 239 -29.98 -5.80 -8.33
CA LEU A 239 -29.64 -7.13 -7.82
C LEU A 239 -29.54 -8.16 -8.96
N ASP A 240 -28.54 -9.05 -8.87
CA ASP A 240 -28.29 -10.13 -9.84
C ASP A 240 -27.91 -9.59 -11.24
N ALA A 241 -27.42 -8.35 -11.31
CA ALA A 241 -26.97 -7.73 -12.55
C ALA A 241 -25.45 -7.52 -12.54
N ARG A 242 -24.79 -8.06 -13.57
CA ARG A 242 -23.36 -7.84 -13.79
C ARG A 242 -23.10 -6.39 -14.20
N ASN A 243 -22.00 -5.83 -13.71
CA ASN A 243 -21.39 -4.68 -14.36
C ASN A 243 -20.67 -5.15 -15.64
N LEU A 244 -21.33 -5.01 -16.80
CA LEU A 244 -20.96 -5.75 -18.02
C LEU A 244 -19.84 -5.12 -18.85
N ASP A 245 -19.57 -3.82 -18.71
CA ASP A 245 -18.48 -3.22 -19.48
C ASP A 245 -17.10 -3.59 -18.93
N GLY A 246 -17.04 -4.00 -17.65
CA GLY A 246 -15.80 -4.40 -17.01
C GLY A 246 -14.76 -3.28 -16.94
N ASP A 247 -15.20 -2.02 -17.01
CA ASP A 247 -14.33 -0.87 -16.91
C ASP A 247 -14.33 -0.35 -15.47
N LYS A 248 -13.16 -0.36 -14.82
CA LYS A 248 -12.99 0.16 -13.47
C LYS A 248 -13.44 1.61 -13.29
N TYR A 249 -13.41 2.43 -14.35
CA TYR A 249 -13.82 3.83 -14.26
C TYR A 249 -15.33 4.02 -14.24
N HIS A 250 -16.12 2.96 -14.45
CA HIS A 250 -17.57 2.97 -14.24
C HIS A 250 -17.97 2.36 -12.90
N GLN A 251 -17.01 1.95 -12.07
CA GLN A 251 -17.22 1.34 -10.76
C GLN A 251 -16.68 2.25 -9.65
N PHE A 252 -17.11 2.04 -8.39
CA PHE A 252 -16.59 2.85 -7.29
C PHE A 252 -15.08 2.58 -7.06
N PRO A 253 -14.21 3.60 -7.03
CA PRO A 253 -12.77 3.47 -6.78
C PRO A 253 -12.48 3.18 -5.31
N ILE A 254 -12.24 1.93 -4.93
CA ILE A 254 -11.80 1.58 -3.57
C ILE A 254 -10.31 1.88 -3.40
N GLU A 255 -9.49 1.43 -4.35
CA GLU A 255 -8.06 1.67 -4.38
C GLU A 255 -7.64 2.04 -5.79
N ARG A 256 -6.74 3.02 -5.90
CA ARG A 256 -6.23 3.51 -7.19
C ARG A 256 -4.71 3.46 -7.28
N THR A 257 -4.04 2.63 -6.48
CA THR A 257 -2.56 2.56 -6.40
C THR A 257 -1.87 2.52 -7.77
N TYR A 258 -2.27 1.60 -8.65
CA TYR A 258 -1.72 1.55 -10.00
C TYR A 258 -2.11 2.77 -10.86
N SER A 259 -3.35 3.24 -10.75
CA SER A 259 -3.83 4.40 -11.48
C SER A 259 -3.13 5.71 -11.07
N GLU A 260 -2.84 5.87 -9.77
CA GLU A 260 -1.99 6.91 -9.20
C GLU A 260 -0.59 6.82 -9.81
N TRP A 261 0.01 5.62 -9.81
CA TRP A 261 1.32 5.36 -10.42
C TRP A 261 1.38 5.66 -11.91
N ALA A 262 0.37 5.25 -12.67
CA ALA A 262 0.27 5.48 -14.10
C ALA A 262 0.21 6.98 -14.46
N ASN A 263 -0.13 7.84 -13.49
CA ASN A 263 -0.16 9.30 -13.63
C ASN A 263 0.96 10.00 -12.83
N SER A 264 2.05 9.29 -12.56
CA SER A 264 3.28 9.83 -11.95
C SER A 264 4.39 10.01 -12.99
N LEU A 265 5.50 10.63 -12.59
CA LEU A 265 6.71 10.74 -13.39
C LEU A 265 7.31 9.34 -13.68
N PHE A 266 7.21 8.40 -12.75
CA PHE A 266 7.77 7.05 -12.87
C PHE A 266 7.16 6.23 -14.00
N ALA A 267 5.89 6.48 -14.36
CA ALA A 267 5.25 5.83 -15.49
C ALA A 267 5.63 6.45 -16.85
N GLN A 268 6.20 7.66 -16.86
CA GLN A 268 6.63 8.35 -18.08
C GLN A 268 8.04 7.92 -18.52
N GLY A 269 8.85 7.41 -17.59
CA GLY A 269 10.17 6.88 -17.86
C GLY A 269 10.98 6.64 -16.58
N PRO A 270 12.20 6.09 -16.70
CA PRO A 270 13.04 5.83 -15.53
C PRO A 270 13.44 7.12 -14.81
N VAL A 271 13.19 7.15 -13.50
CA VAL A 271 13.62 8.22 -12.59
C VAL A 271 14.82 7.74 -11.79
N ASP A 272 15.91 8.52 -11.77
CA ASP A 272 17.08 8.22 -10.93
C ASP A 272 16.74 8.55 -9.46
N MET A 273 16.62 7.50 -8.65
CA MET A 273 16.36 7.61 -7.21
C MET A 273 17.62 7.35 -6.38
N GLY A 274 18.81 7.35 -6.98
CA GLY A 274 20.08 7.18 -6.27
C GLY A 274 20.21 5.83 -5.54
N GLY A 275 19.49 4.80 -6.00
CA GLY A 275 19.46 3.49 -5.33
C GLY A 275 18.62 3.44 -4.06
N ARG A 276 17.76 4.43 -3.82
CA ARG A 276 16.88 4.56 -2.63
C ARG A 276 16.11 3.28 -2.27
N PHE A 277 15.62 2.54 -3.27
CA PHE A 277 14.83 1.33 -3.07
C PHE A 277 15.66 0.03 -3.16
N GLY A 278 16.99 0.15 -3.16
CA GLY A 278 17.93 -0.96 -3.22
C GLY A 278 18.11 -1.58 -4.61
N GLY A 279 18.79 -2.72 -4.62
CA GLY A 279 19.12 -3.46 -5.83
C GLY A 279 20.27 -2.85 -6.65
N ASN A 280 20.48 -3.39 -7.84
CA ASN A 280 21.63 -3.10 -8.70
C ASN A 280 21.43 -1.93 -9.68
N THR A 281 20.30 -1.21 -9.60
CA THR A 281 19.99 -0.07 -10.49
C THR A 281 19.45 1.12 -9.69
N PRO A 282 19.91 2.34 -9.96
CA PRO A 282 19.37 3.53 -9.30
C PRO A 282 18.06 4.02 -9.95
N PHE A 283 17.73 3.53 -11.14
CA PHE A 283 16.57 3.98 -11.92
C PHE A 283 15.31 3.17 -11.60
N VAL A 284 14.19 3.87 -11.45
CA VAL A 284 12.86 3.31 -11.19
C VAL A 284 11.90 3.69 -12.30
N SER A 285 11.24 2.70 -12.90
CA SER A 285 10.26 2.90 -13.99
C SER A 285 9.06 1.96 -13.91
N THR A 286 9.06 1.01 -12.97
CA THR A 286 8.02 -0.01 -12.81
C THR A 286 7.79 -0.31 -11.33
N CYS A 287 6.64 -0.89 -10.99
CA CYS A 287 6.38 -1.36 -9.62
C CYS A 287 7.47 -2.33 -9.14
N GLN A 288 7.96 -3.18 -10.05
CA GLN A 288 9.00 -4.16 -9.79
C GLN A 288 10.34 -3.52 -9.42
N ASP A 289 10.70 -2.36 -9.98
CA ASP A 289 11.99 -1.73 -9.69
C ASP A 289 12.13 -1.35 -8.21
N CYS A 290 11.04 -0.96 -7.53
CA CYS A 290 11.03 -0.69 -6.08
C CYS A 290 10.66 -1.92 -5.24
N HIS A 291 9.65 -2.71 -5.63
CA HIS A 291 9.09 -3.78 -4.79
C HIS A 291 9.72 -5.16 -5.03
N MET A 292 10.49 -5.30 -6.10
CA MET A 292 11.28 -6.48 -6.45
C MET A 292 12.69 -6.08 -6.89
N PRO A 293 13.43 -5.32 -6.06
CA PRO A 293 14.72 -4.77 -6.46
C PRO A 293 15.64 -5.89 -6.95
N LYS A 294 16.33 -5.62 -8.05
CA LYS A 294 17.15 -6.61 -8.75
C LYS A 294 18.45 -6.82 -7.99
N THR A 295 18.86 -8.07 -7.85
CA THR A 295 20.15 -8.46 -7.24
C THR A 295 20.92 -9.39 -8.17
N GLU A 296 22.20 -9.61 -7.87
CA GLU A 296 22.94 -10.71 -8.49
C GLU A 296 22.54 -12.04 -7.83
N GLY A 297 22.33 -13.09 -8.61
CA GLY A 297 22.12 -14.44 -8.11
C GLY A 297 21.35 -15.38 -9.04
N TYR A 298 20.99 -16.54 -8.49
CA TYR A 298 20.35 -17.62 -9.24
C TYR A 298 18.83 -17.65 -9.00
N GLY A 299 18.05 -17.74 -10.07
CA GLY A 299 16.59 -17.86 -9.99
C GLY A 299 16.11 -19.26 -9.59
N ALA A 300 16.98 -20.26 -9.59
CA ALA A 300 16.74 -21.62 -9.10
C ALA A 300 18.06 -22.22 -8.60
N ASN A 301 18.01 -23.35 -7.90
CA ASN A 301 19.18 -24.01 -7.33
C ASN A 301 20.21 -24.31 -8.44
N PRO A 302 21.47 -23.83 -8.32
CA PRO A 302 22.52 -24.02 -9.32
C PRO A 302 22.81 -25.49 -9.66
N VAL A 303 22.52 -26.44 -8.76
CA VAL A 303 22.64 -27.88 -9.02
C VAL A 303 21.84 -28.33 -10.24
N PHE A 304 20.76 -27.64 -10.59
CA PHE A 304 19.95 -27.92 -11.78
C PHE A 304 20.47 -27.24 -13.05
N GLY A 305 21.61 -26.55 -12.98
CA GLY A 305 22.19 -25.80 -14.10
C GLY A 305 21.61 -24.40 -14.28
N ALA A 306 21.02 -23.82 -13.23
CA ALA A 306 20.52 -22.45 -13.26
C ALA A 306 21.68 -21.47 -13.53
N ALA A 307 21.45 -20.50 -14.42
CA ALA A 307 22.41 -19.45 -14.70
C ALA A 307 22.42 -18.42 -13.58
N ASP A 308 23.61 -17.90 -13.28
CA ASP A 308 23.78 -16.70 -12.46
C ASP A 308 23.32 -15.48 -13.25
N ARG A 309 22.65 -14.53 -12.59
CA ARG A 309 22.05 -13.36 -13.23
C ARG A 309 22.40 -12.10 -12.47
N PRO A 310 22.88 -11.03 -13.13
CA PRO A 310 23.17 -9.76 -12.47
C PRO A 310 21.91 -8.97 -12.09
N ASP A 311 20.74 -9.40 -12.57
CA ASP A 311 19.48 -8.65 -12.55
C ASP A 311 18.28 -9.47 -12.06
N LEU A 312 18.49 -10.45 -11.17
CA LEU A 312 17.44 -11.30 -10.61
C LEU A 312 16.46 -10.50 -9.72
N PRO A 313 15.15 -10.44 -10.04
CA PRO A 313 14.18 -9.76 -9.20
C PRO A 313 13.95 -10.49 -7.87
N GLN A 314 14.14 -9.79 -6.75
CA GLN A 314 13.87 -10.34 -5.42
C GLN A 314 12.37 -10.44 -5.16
N HIS A 315 11.93 -11.54 -4.56
CA HIS A 315 10.50 -11.80 -4.30
C HIS A 315 10.08 -11.39 -2.89
N PHE A 316 10.58 -10.25 -2.40
CA PHE A 316 10.25 -9.77 -1.04
C PHE A 316 8.90 -9.07 -0.98
N PHE A 317 8.51 -8.34 -2.03
CA PHE A 317 7.22 -7.64 -2.14
C PHE A 317 6.94 -6.72 -0.95
N ASN A 318 7.97 -6.06 -0.42
CA ASN A 318 7.86 -5.28 0.81
C ASN A 318 6.89 -4.11 0.62
N GLY A 319 6.07 -3.88 1.64
CA GLY A 319 5.22 -2.71 1.79
C GLY A 319 5.32 -2.21 3.23
N ALA A 320 4.23 -1.69 3.78
CA ALA A 320 4.25 -1.07 5.10
C ALA A 320 3.99 -2.01 6.30
N ASN A 321 3.71 -3.31 6.06
CA ASN A 321 3.24 -4.20 7.11
C ASN A 321 4.39 -4.69 8.02
N THR A 322 4.35 -4.33 9.29
CA THR A 322 5.39 -4.62 10.27
C THR A 322 5.00 -5.63 11.36
N TRP A 323 3.75 -6.12 11.36
CA TRP A 323 3.25 -6.96 12.46
C TRP A 323 2.43 -8.18 12.02
N VAL A 324 1.72 -8.14 10.89
CA VAL A 324 0.78 -9.20 10.50
C VAL A 324 1.50 -10.51 10.19
N LEU A 325 2.69 -10.49 9.61
CA LEU A 325 3.47 -11.72 9.40
C LEU A 325 3.82 -12.42 10.72
N ARG A 326 4.07 -11.67 11.80
CA ARG A 326 4.27 -12.25 13.14
C ARG A 326 2.99 -12.91 13.64
N SER A 327 1.85 -12.25 13.40
CA SER A 327 0.54 -12.81 13.71
C SER A 327 0.28 -14.13 13.00
N ILE A 328 0.50 -14.17 11.68
CA ILE A 328 0.33 -15.39 10.87
C ILE A 328 1.26 -16.50 11.36
N ASN A 329 2.54 -16.19 11.62
CA ASN A 329 3.50 -17.16 12.12
C ASN A 329 3.14 -17.71 13.51
N SER A 330 2.37 -16.96 14.31
CA SER A 330 1.85 -17.43 15.59
C SER A 330 0.59 -18.31 15.48
N LEU A 331 -0.22 -18.08 14.45
CA LEU A 331 -1.49 -18.78 14.23
C LEU A 331 -1.34 -20.09 13.46
N TYR A 332 -0.32 -20.19 12.61
CA TYR A 332 -0.12 -21.31 11.69
C TYR A 332 1.29 -21.88 11.82
N PRO A 333 1.46 -23.21 11.73
CA PRO A 333 2.77 -23.83 11.82
C PRO A 333 3.65 -23.48 10.61
N ASP A 334 4.96 -23.45 10.81
CA ASP A 334 5.96 -23.21 9.77
C ASP A 334 5.84 -24.18 8.58
N THR A 335 5.36 -25.41 8.81
CA THR A 335 5.13 -26.39 7.75
C THR A 335 4.08 -25.96 6.73
N ASP A 336 3.16 -25.09 7.13
CA ASP A 336 2.04 -24.64 6.29
C ASP A 336 2.37 -23.29 5.65
N THR A 337 3.08 -22.43 6.39
CA THR A 337 3.43 -21.07 5.96
C THR A 337 4.74 -21.01 5.17
N TYR A 338 5.64 -21.99 5.36
CA TYR A 338 7.03 -21.96 4.89
C TYR A 338 7.85 -20.79 5.47
N MET A 339 7.36 -20.19 6.57
CA MET A 339 8.07 -19.13 7.26
C MET A 339 8.97 -19.69 8.36
N THR A 340 9.97 -18.89 8.71
CA THR A 340 10.84 -19.04 9.88
C THR A 340 10.76 -17.75 10.69
N PRO A 341 10.90 -17.78 12.02
CA PRO A 341 10.92 -16.58 12.84
C PRO A 341 11.95 -15.54 12.36
N GLU A 342 13.15 -15.98 11.98
CA GLU A 342 14.22 -15.10 11.48
C GLU A 342 13.86 -14.45 10.15
N GLY A 343 13.20 -15.20 9.25
CA GLY A 343 12.74 -14.65 7.97
C GLY A 343 11.57 -13.67 8.13
N VAL A 344 10.71 -13.87 9.15
CA VAL A 344 9.66 -12.91 9.53
C VAL A 344 10.30 -11.62 10.03
N ASP A 345 11.28 -11.72 10.94
CA ASP A 345 12.02 -10.55 11.45
C ASP A 345 12.72 -9.79 10.32
N ALA A 346 13.37 -10.50 9.40
CA ALA A 346 13.98 -9.89 8.22
C ALA A 346 12.95 -9.18 7.31
N SER A 347 11.73 -9.73 7.19
CA SER A 347 10.64 -9.09 6.44
C SER A 347 10.15 -7.81 7.11
N VAL A 348 10.02 -7.82 8.43
CA VAL A 348 9.66 -6.62 9.21
C VAL A 348 10.73 -5.54 9.06
N LEU A 349 12.02 -5.88 9.12
CA LEU A 349 13.12 -4.94 8.90
C LEU A 349 13.09 -4.35 7.48
N ARG A 350 12.80 -5.16 6.46
CA ARG A 350 12.65 -4.66 5.09
C ARG A 350 11.43 -3.75 4.93
N ALA A 351 10.32 -4.02 5.61
CA ALA A 351 9.14 -3.15 5.63
C ALA A 351 9.46 -1.79 6.29
N GLN A 352 10.22 -1.78 7.40
CA GLN A 352 10.70 -0.55 8.02
C GLN A 352 11.64 0.24 7.10
N GLY A 353 12.58 -0.44 6.43
CA GLY A 353 13.45 0.18 5.44
C GLY A 353 12.69 0.76 4.24
N MET A 354 11.65 0.06 3.77
CA MET A 354 10.75 0.55 2.71
C MET A 354 10.00 1.81 3.14
N LEU A 355 9.51 1.85 4.39
CA LEU A 355 8.84 3.02 4.95
C LEU A 355 9.78 4.23 5.09
N ALA A 356 11.02 4.02 5.55
CA ALA A 356 12.02 5.08 5.58
C ALA A 356 12.41 5.57 4.18
N ALA A 357 12.48 4.67 3.19
CA ALA A 357 12.75 5.03 1.81
C ALA A 357 11.56 5.75 1.13
N ALA A 358 10.34 5.66 1.67
CA ALA A 358 9.14 6.17 1.02
C ALA A 358 8.97 7.70 1.12
N SER A 359 9.64 8.36 2.07
CA SER A 359 9.57 9.81 2.24
C SER A 359 10.93 10.46 2.47
N ASP A 360 10.93 11.80 2.45
CA ASP A 360 11.93 12.63 3.11
C ASP A 360 11.22 13.66 4.00
N LEU A 361 11.93 14.16 5.01
CA LEU A 361 11.50 15.24 5.89
C LEU A 361 12.48 16.40 5.84
N GLU A 362 11.96 17.58 5.54
CA GLU A 362 12.64 18.87 5.73
C GLU A 362 11.95 19.65 6.87
N VAL A 363 12.74 20.39 7.66
CA VAL A 363 12.24 21.22 8.76
C VAL A 363 12.91 22.58 8.69
N SER A 364 12.10 23.64 8.80
CA SER A 364 12.57 25.02 8.84
C SER A 364 11.85 25.81 9.93
N VAL A 365 12.46 26.90 10.37
CA VAL A 365 11.90 27.80 11.38
C VAL A 365 11.88 29.21 10.81
N ASP A 366 10.77 29.90 11.01
CA ASP A 366 10.58 31.30 10.68
C ASP A 366 9.85 31.98 11.87
N GLY A 367 10.55 32.87 12.56
CA GLY A 367 10.09 33.46 13.83
C GLY A 367 9.64 32.40 14.84
N SER A 368 8.38 32.47 15.27
CA SER A 368 7.77 31.53 16.21
C SER A 368 7.11 30.32 15.54
N THR A 369 7.37 30.07 14.26
CA THR A 369 6.71 29.01 13.48
C THR A 369 7.72 28.00 12.98
N LEU A 370 7.48 26.72 13.29
CA LEU A 370 8.19 25.59 12.72
C LEU A 370 7.39 25.05 11.54
N THR A 371 8.01 24.90 10.37
CA THR A 371 7.41 24.28 9.18
C THR A 371 8.05 22.91 8.96
N THR A 372 7.21 21.90 8.78
CA THR A 372 7.62 20.56 8.38
C THR A 372 7.17 20.32 6.95
N ARG A 373 8.08 19.87 6.08
CA ARG A 373 7.77 19.40 4.73
C ARG A 373 7.97 17.90 4.65
N VAL A 374 6.90 17.17 4.37
CA VAL A 374 6.97 15.72 4.09
C VAL A 374 6.93 15.53 2.58
N ILE A 375 7.96 14.90 2.02
CA ILE A 375 8.13 14.69 0.58
C ILE A 375 7.81 13.24 0.25
N ASN A 376 6.96 13.02 -0.75
CA ASN A 376 6.62 11.69 -1.23
C ASN A 376 7.65 11.21 -2.28
N MET A 377 8.38 10.15 -1.95
CA MET A 377 9.38 9.54 -2.83
C MET A 377 8.88 8.27 -3.52
N THR A 378 7.58 7.99 -3.40
CA THR A 378 6.91 6.87 -4.06
C THR A 378 6.26 7.29 -5.38
N GLY A 379 5.96 6.31 -6.23
CA GLY A 379 5.28 6.55 -7.49
C GLY A 379 3.76 6.68 -7.39
N HIS A 380 3.17 6.53 -6.21
CA HIS A 380 1.72 6.62 -5.97
C HIS A 380 1.46 7.58 -4.79
N LYS A 381 0.23 7.70 -4.28
CA LYS A 381 0.03 8.51 -3.07
C LYS A 381 0.82 7.96 -1.88
N LEU A 382 1.17 8.81 -0.93
CA LEU A 382 1.80 8.42 0.33
C LEU A 382 0.88 8.72 1.53
N PRO A 383 0.43 7.70 2.27
CA PRO A 383 0.41 6.27 1.88
C PRO A 383 -0.60 5.97 0.74
N THR A 384 -0.48 4.82 0.07
CA THR A 384 -1.43 4.33 -0.96
C THR A 384 -2.16 3.05 -0.49
N GLY A 385 -3.02 2.49 -1.35
CA GLY A 385 -3.74 1.23 -1.14
C GLY A 385 -4.91 1.35 -0.15
N TYR A 386 -5.20 0.24 0.53
CA TYR A 386 -6.26 0.11 1.54
C TYR A 386 -6.22 1.27 2.55
N ASN A 387 -7.27 2.10 2.56
CA ASN A 387 -7.29 3.34 3.32
C ASN A 387 -7.73 3.17 4.79
N GLU A 388 -8.53 2.16 5.11
CA GLU A 388 -9.10 2.02 6.45
C GLU A 388 -8.03 1.54 7.44
N GLY A 389 -7.91 2.25 8.57
CA GLY A 389 -6.94 1.95 9.62
C GLY A 389 -5.47 2.26 9.29
N ARG A 390 -5.14 2.69 8.06
CA ARG A 390 -3.78 3.16 7.71
C ARG A 390 -3.67 4.67 7.87
N ARG A 391 -2.63 5.11 8.56
CA ARG A 391 -2.36 6.55 8.76
C ARG A 391 -0.88 6.84 8.84
N MET A 392 -0.50 8.01 8.34
CA MET A 392 0.80 8.63 8.57
C MET A 392 0.59 9.95 9.31
N TRP A 393 1.51 10.37 10.16
CA TRP A 393 1.41 11.69 10.81
C TRP A 393 2.78 12.26 11.16
N VAL A 394 2.79 13.56 11.39
CA VAL A 394 3.96 14.28 11.90
C VAL A 394 3.87 14.34 13.43
N ASN A 395 4.94 13.98 14.12
CA ASN A 395 5.11 14.20 15.56
C ASN A 395 6.17 15.28 15.76
N VAL A 396 5.87 16.27 16.61
CA VAL A 396 6.81 17.34 16.94
C VAL A 396 6.97 17.42 18.44
N GLN A 397 8.20 17.29 18.91
CA GLN A 397 8.56 17.45 20.33
C GLN A 397 9.45 18.68 20.50
N PHE A 398 9.05 19.57 21.39
CA PHE A 398 9.77 20.81 21.71
C PHE A 398 10.45 20.68 23.07
N PHE A 399 11.74 20.98 23.14
CA PHE A 399 12.57 20.84 24.34
C PHE A 399 13.16 22.18 24.77
N ASP A 400 13.32 22.37 26.07
CA ASP A 400 14.08 23.49 26.64
C ASP A 400 15.60 23.27 26.52
N ALA A 401 16.38 24.29 26.90
CA ALA A 401 17.85 24.22 26.88
C ALA A 401 18.43 23.17 27.84
N GLY A 402 17.66 22.72 28.84
CA GLY A 402 18.02 21.63 29.75
C GLY A 402 17.66 20.24 29.22
N GLY A 403 17.03 20.13 28.06
CA GLY A 403 16.55 18.89 27.46
C GLY A 403 15.19 18.40 27.99
N SER A 404 14.46 19.22 28.74
CA SER A 404 13.11 18.88 29.22
C SER A 404 12.08 19.10 28.13
N LEU A 405 11.15 18.15 27.95
CA LEU A 405 10.03 18.29 27.02
C LEU A 405 9.07 19.39 27.48
N ILE A 406 8.87 20.41 26.65
CA ILE A 406 7.93 21.52 26.87
C ILE A 406 6.56 21.15 26.31
N ALA A 407 6.53 20.64 25.08
CA ALA A 407 5.29 20.27 24.41
C ALA A 407 5.53 19.19 23.37
N GLU A 408 4.47 18.44 23.08
CA GLU A 408 4.43 17.46 22.01
C GLU A 408 3.17 17.69 21.16
N ARG A 409 3.27 17.46 19.86
CA ARG A 409 2.17 17.44 18.88
C ARG A 409 2.14 16.07 18.23
N GLY A 410 0.96 15.51 18.02
CA GLY A 410 0.85 14.16 17.45
C GLY A 410 1.39 13.07 18.37
N HIS A 411 1.15 13.20 19.69
CA HIS A 411 1.57 12.22 20.67
C HIS A 411 0.89 10.87 20.42
N TYR A 412 1.66 9.79 20.47
CA TYR A 412 1.15 8.43 20.40
C TYR A 412 1.45 7.66 21.68
N ASP A 413 0.39 7.20 22.35
CA ASP A 413 0.50 6.37 23.55
C ASP A 413 0.54 4.89 23.15
N ASN A 414 1.73 4.29 23.20
CA ASN A 414 1.94 2.87 22.91
C ASN A 414 1.16 1.92 23.84
N ALA A 415 0.86 2.32 25.08
CA ALA A 415 0.14 1.46 26.01
C ALA A 415 -1.34 1.36 25.62
N THR A 416 -1.96 2.47 25.23
CA THR A 416 -3.38 2.52 24.85
C THR A 416 -3.63 2.42 23.34
N ALA A 417 -2.58 2.53 22.54
CA ALA A 417 -2.59 2.65 21.07
C ALA A 417 -3.39 3.85 20.56
N THR A 418 -3.33 4.96 21.28
CA THR A 418 -4.11 6.18 20.98
C THR A 418 -3.21 7.25 20.39
N LEU A 419 -3.64 7.86 19.27
CA LEU A 419 -2.99 9.00 18.65
C LEU A 419 -3.76 10.29 19.00
N THR A 420 -3.08 11.31 19.50
CA THR A 420 -3.65 12.67 19.53
C THR A 420 -3.62 13.25 18.12
N THR A 421 -4.78 13.40 17.50
CA THR A 421 -4.91 13.88 16.11
C THR A 421 -5.25 15.36 16.00
N SER A 422 -5.77 15.98 17.06
CA SER A 422 -6.31 17.34 17.03
C SER A 422 -5.27 18.45 16.89
N ASP A 423 -4.00 18.14 17.14
CA ASP A 423 -2.90 19.10 17.18
C ASP A 423 -1.79 18.79 16.16
N THR A 424 -2.04 17.88 15.23
CA THR A 424 -1.06 17.50 14.22
C THR A 424 -1.68 17.16 12.86
N LYS A 425 -0.85 17.14 11.81
CA LYS A 425 -1.22 16.65 10.50
C LYS A 425 -1.23 15.12 10.49
N VAL A 426 -2.39 14.55 10.18
CA VAL A 426 -2.57 13.13 9.89
C VAL A 426 -2.91 12.99 8.41
N TYR A 427 -2.16 12.15 7.70
CA TYR A 427 -2.38 11.77 6.31
C TYR A 427 -3.19 10.47 6.26
N HIS A 428 -4.41 10.54 5.74
CA HIS A 428 -5.35 9.41 5.67
C HIS A 428 -6.39 9.63 4.54
N ALA A 429 -7.26 8.66 4.33
CA ALA A 429 -8.42 8.82 3.48
C ALA A 429 -9.65 8.13 4.08
N GLU A 430 -10.80 8.77 3.93
CA GLU A 430 -12.08 8.36 4.50
C GLU A 430 -13.07 8.10 3.36
N ALA A 431 -13.33 6.82 3.13
CA ALA A 431 -14.47 6.39 2.33
C ALA A 431 -15.69 6.21 3.25
N GLY A 432 -16.87 6.16 2.65
CA GLY A 432 -18.11 6.08 3.42
C GLY A 432 -19.33 5.79 2.57
N VAL A 433 -20.46 5.84 3.25
CA VAL A 433 -21.79 5.51 2.74
C VAL A 433 -22.57 6.80 2.52
N ASP A 434 -23.11 7.00 1.31
CA ASP A 434 -23.99 8.15 1.03
C ASP A 434 -25.42 7.95 1.61
N ALA A 435 -26.28 8.96 1.45
CA ALA A 435 -27.65 8.90 1.95
C ALA A 435 -28.51 7.80 1.31
N ALA A 436 -28.25 7.42 0.05
CA ALA A 436 -29.01 6.40 -0.65
C ALA A 436 -28.64 5.00 -0.17
N VAL A 437 -27.35 4.70 -0.06
CA VAL A 437 -26.86 3.42 0.48
C VAL A 437 -27.16 3.32 1.98
N SER A 438 -27.12 4.43 2.72
CA SER A 438 -27.54 4.48 4.13
C SER A 438 -29.00 4.06 4.32
N ALA A 439 -29.89 4.54 3.45
CA ALA A 439 -31.32 4.18 3.50
C ALA A 439 -31.57 2.69 3.22
N ILE A 440 -30.67 2.01 2.51
CA ILE A 440 -30.80 0.58 2.15
C ILE A 440 -30.16 -0.31 3.21
N SER A 441 -28.92 0.01 3.61
CA SER A 441 -28.13 -0.80 4.54
C SER A 441 -28.49 -0.56 6.00
N GLY A 442 -28.95 0.64 6.36
CA GLY A 442 -29.11 1.06 7.76
C GLY A 442 -27.82 1.57 8.40
N VAL A 443 -26.67 1.52 7.71
CA VAL A 443 -25.43 2.19 8.14
C VAL A 443 -25.61 3.70 8.03
N PRO A 444 -25.26 4.50 9.04
CA PRO A 444 -25.37 5.96 8.96
C PRO A 444 -24.59 6.56 7.79
N ALA A 445 -25.15 7.55 7.11
CA ALA A 445 -24.44 8.26 6.05
C ALA A 445 -23.23 9.02 6.61
N GLY A 446 -22.09 8.93 5.92
CA GLY A 446 -20.81 9.50 6.36
C GLY A 446 -19.64 8.51 6.22
N PRO A 447 -18.45 8.91 6.72
CA PRO A 447 -17.27 8.03 6.82
C PRO A 447 -17.59 6.72 7.54
N SER A 448 -17.08 5.61 7.01
CA SER A 448 -17.40 4.26 7.48
C SER A 448 -16.28 3.27 7.16
N PHE A 449 -16.15 2.24 8.01
CA PHE A 449 -15.28 1.08 7.78
C PHE A 449 -16.01 -0.13 7.16
N HIS A 450 -17.28 0.05 6.76
CA HIS A 450 -18.06 -0.96 6.04
C HIS A 450 -17.62 -1.04 4.58
N PHE A 451 -16.44 -1.63 4.35
CA PHE A 451 -15.73 -1.70 3.07
C PHE A 451 -16.63 -2.01 1.87
N ALA A 452 -17.48 -3.03 1.98
CA ALA A 452 -18.33 -3.48 0.87
C ALA A 452 -19.43 -2.47 0.51
N LEU A 453 -19.82 -1.59 1.44
CA LEU A 453 -20.89 -0.59 1.27
C LEU A 453 -20.37 0.80 0.89
N ASN A 454 -19.08 1.05 1.07
CA ASN A 454 -18.50 2.35 0.79
C ASN A 454 -18.68 2.70 -0.70
N ASN A 455 -19.27 3.86 -0.97
CA ASN A 455 -19.59 4.35 -2.31
C ASN A 455 -19.27 5.84 -2.51
N GLN A 456 -18.68 6.49 -1.51
CA GLN A 456 -18.28 7.89 -1.56
C GLN A 456 -16.94 8.12 -0.84
N TRP A 457 -16.09 8.97 -1.40
CA TRP A 457 -14.93 9.53 -0.70
C TRP A 457 -15.33 10.82 0.00
N TYR A 458 -15.15 10.89 1.33
CA TYR A 458 -15.42 12.06 2.15
C TYR A 458 -14.17 12.91 2.38
N PHE A 459 -13.00 12.27 2.45
CA PHE A 459 -11.73 12.95 2.66
C PHE A 459 -10.56 12.13 2.11
N ASP A 460 -9.53 12.79 1.59
CA ASP A 460 -8.26 12.17 1.20
C ASP A 460 -7.20 13.27 1.08
N ASN A 461 -6.28 13.32 2.05
CA ASN A 461 -5.15 14.25 2.04
C ASN A 461 -3.80 13.58 1.83
N ARG A 462 -3.77 12.31 1.39
CA ARG A 462 -2.53 11.57 1.14
C ARG A 462 -1.73 12.26 0.03
N ILE A 463 -0.41 12.35 0.21
CA ILE A 463 0.47 13.20 -0.60
C ILE A 463 0.59 12.60 -2.01
N PRO A 464 0.30 13.33 -3.11
CA PRO A 464 0.47 12.81 -4.47
C PRO A 464 1.92 12.49 -4.84
N PRO A 465 2.17 11.66 -5.87
CA PRO A 465 3.52 11.32 -6.34
C PRO A 465 4.14 12.42 -7.20
N MET A 466 5.46 12.33 -7.38
CA MET A 466 6.18 13.16 -8.35
C MET A 466 5.55 13.04 -9.74
N GLY A 467 5.40 14.17 -10.45
CA GLY A 467 4.74 14.23 -11.75
C GLY A 467 3.21 14.26 -11.71
N PHE A 468 2.60 14.30 -10.51
CA PHE A 468 1.17 14.51 -10.31
C PHE A 468 0.64 15.74 -11.07
N THR A 469 -0.54 15.58 -11.67
CA THR A 469 -1.36 16.71 -12.15
C THR A 469 -2.80 16.50 -11.70
N ASN A 470 -3.49 17.60 -11.39
CA ASN A 470 -4.90 17.59 -11.00
C ASN A 470 -5.77 16.96 -12.11
N ALA A 471 -5.48 17.27 -13.37
CA ALA A 471 -6.20 16.71 -14.52
C ALA A 471 -5.98 15.20 -14.67
N GLY A 472 -4.73 14.71 -14.54
CA GLY A 472 -4.41 13.29 -14.64
C GLY A 472 -5.09 12.47 -13.53
N PHE A 473 -5.02 12.94 -12.29
CA PHE A 473 -5.65 12.26 -11.15
C PHE A 473 -7.18 12.31 -11.21
N ALA A 474 -7.77 13.41 -11.69
CA ALA A 474 -9.21 13.47 -11.94
C ALA A 474 -9.65 12.43 -13.00
N ALA A 475 -8.88 12.27 -14.07
CA ALA A 475 -9.18 11.32 -15.14
C ALA A 475 -9.17 9.85 -14.67
N VAL A 476 -8.41 9.54 -13.62
CA VAL A 476 -8.33 8.18 -13.05
C VAL A 476 -9.00 8.03 -11.69
N GLN A 477 -9.82 9.01 -11.28
CA GLN A 477 -10.60 8.99 -10.04
C GLN A 477 -9.72 8.86 -8.78
N ALA A 478 -8.55 9.48 -8.80
CA ALA A 478 -7.58 9.48 -7.71
C ALA A 478 -7.36 10.88 -7.11
N SER A 479 -8.21 11.87 -7.40
CA SER A 479 -8.04 13.22 -6.84
C SER A 479 -8.03 13.24 -5.30
N PRO A 480 -7.20 14.08 -4.66
CA PRO A 480 -7.36 14.43 -3.25
C PRO A 480 -8.76 15.00 -2.97
N VAL A 481 -9.25 14.82 -1.75
CA VAL A 481 -10.59 15.26 -1.31
C VAL A 481 -10.48 16.04 -0.02
N GLY A 482 -11.02 17.26 0.02
CA GLY A 482 -10.95 18.15 1.19
C GLY A 482 -9.64 18.93 1.33
N VAL A 483 -8.65 18.66 0.48
CA VAL A 483 -7.40 19.42 0.36
C VAL A 483 -7.05 19.65 -1.11
N ALA A 484 -6.14 20.57 -1.39
CA ALA A 484 -5.64 20.85 -2.74
C ALA A 484 -4.12 20.79 -2.76
N TYR A 485 -3.58 20.18 -3.82
CA TYR A 485 -2.16 20.18 -4.15
C TYR A 485 -1.99 20.83 -5.53
N ALA A 486 -0.97 21.67 -5.68
CA ALA A 486 -0.63 22.22 -7.00
C ALA A 486 -0.12 21.11 -7.93
N ASP A 487 -0.21 21.32 -9.24
CA ASP A 487 0.43 20.41 -10.20
C ASP A 487 1.94 20.33 -9.92
N GLY A 488 2.47 19.10 -9.89
CA GLY A 488 3.86 18.83 -9.52
C GLY A 488 4.15 18.91 -8.03
N GLN A 489 3.18 19.19 -7.16
CA GLN A 489 3.37 19.17 -5.71
C GLN A 489 3.28 17.74 -5.17
N TYR A 490 4.45 17.15 -4.90
CA TYR A 490 4.60 15.80 -4.31
C TYR A 490 5.07 15.87 -2.85
N TRP A 491 4.74 16.97 -2.17
CA TRP A 491 5.05 17.20 -0.77
C TRP A 491 3.89 17.93 -0.08
N ASP A 492 3.85 17.90 1.24
CA ASP A 492 2.94 18.68 2.07
C ASP A 492 3.72 19.46 3.13
N ASP A 493 3.37 20.74 3.28
CA ASP A 493 3.94 21.64 4.29
C ASP A 493 2.91 21.82 5.42
N THR A 494 3.35 21.59 6.66
CA THR A 494 2.54 21.79 7.87
C THR A 494 3.30 22.67 8.85
N THR A 495 2.62 23.67 9.42
CA THR A 495 3.19 24.62 10.37
C THR A 495 2.77 24.32 11.81
N TYR A 496 3.67 24.56 12.76
CA TYR A 496 3.47 24.41 14.19
C TYR A 496 3.97 25.63 14.94
N ASP A 497 3.19 26.13 15.89
CA ASP A 497 3.64 27.19 16.80
C ASP A 497 4.71 26.64 17.75
N ILE A 498 5.83 27.35 17.84
CA ILE A 498 6.94 27.04 18.73
C ILE A 498 6.61 27.56 20.13
N PRO A 499 6.51 26.71 21.16
CA PRO A 499 6.27 27.16 22.53
C PRO A 499 7.41 28.04 23.06
N ALA A 500 7.07 29.03 23.89
CA ALA A 500 8.07 29.87 24.56
C ALA A 500 9.05 29.04 25.40
N GLY A 501 10.34 29.40 25.34
CA GLY A 501 11.41 28.69 26.05
C GLY A 501 11.94 27.44 25.34
N THR A 502 11.43 27.13 24.14
CA THR A 502 11.98 26.06 23.29
C THR A 502 13.38 26.44 22.82
N ALA A 503 14.34 25.55 23.06
CA ALA A 503 15.69 25.63 22.51
C ALA A 503 15.92 24.64 21.36
N ARG A 504 15.11 23.58 21.27
CA ARG A 504 15.25 22.53 20.25
C ARG A 504 13.92 21.88 19.90
N ALA A 505 13.72 21.55 18.63
CA ALA A 505 12.58 20.76 18.18
C ALA A 505 13.06 19.48 17.49
N GLU A 506 12.42 18.36 17.83
CA GLU A 506 12.59 17.07 17.16
C GLU A 506 11.29 16.73 16.41
N VAL A 507 11.41 16.47 15.11
CA VAL A 507 10.30 16.18 14.20
C VAL A 507 10.44 14.76 13.68
N ARG A 508 9.33 14.02 13.70
CA ARG A 508 9.25 12.64 13.20
C ARG A 508 8.08 12.49 12.25
N VAL A 509 8.24 11.65 11.23
CA VAL A 509 7.12 11.13 10.44
C VAL A 509 6.92 9.68 10.81
N TYR A 510 5.71 9.31 11.20
CA TYR A 510 5.35 7.95 11.57
C TYR A 510 4.30 7.39 10.62
N HIS A 511 4.38 6.09 10.33
CA HIS A 511 3.32 5.32 9.68
C HIS A 511 2.78 4.24 10.62
N GLN A 512 1.46 4.07 10.65
CA GLN A 512 0.78 2.97 11.34
C GLN A 512 -0.03 2.13 10.35
N THR A 513 0.21 0.82 10.35
CA THR A 513 -0.48 -0.15 9.48
C THR A 513 -1.93 -0.40 9.90
N THR A 514 -2.20 -0.46 11.20
CA THR A 514 -3.53 -0.77 11.72
C THR A 514 -3.82 0.09 12.94
N SER A 515 -4.71 1.06 12.78
CA SER A 515 -5.17 1.90 13.86
C SER A 515 -6.05 1.12 14.85
N LYS A 516 -6.10 1.61 16.09
CA LYS A 516 -6.95 1.04 17.14
C LYS A 516 -8.43 1.07 16.74
N GLU A 517 -8.88 2.19 16.18
CA GLU A 517 -10.28 2.42 15.82
C GLU A 517 -10.76 1.39 14.80
N TYR A 518 -9.90 1.05 13.83
CA TYR A 518 -10.23 0.06 12.80
C TYR A 518 -10.24 -1.37 13.35
N VAL A 519 -9.24 -1.78 14.14
CA VAL A 519 -9.22 -3.15 14.69
C VAL A 519 -10.32 -3.37 15.74
N GLU A 520 -10.69 -2.34 16.50
CA GLU A 520 -11.84 -2.39 17.42
C GLU A 520 -13.15 -2.48 16.64
N PHE A 521 -13.32 -1.72 15.55
CA PHE A 521 -14.46 -1.89 14.63
C PHE A 521 -14.54 -3.32 14.10
N LEU A 522 -13.44 -3.88 13.59
CA LEU A 522 -13.42 -5.25 13.07
C LEU A 522 -13.79 -6.30 14.13
N ARG A 523 -13.42 -6.07 15.40
CA ARG A 523 -13.81 -6.91 16.53
C ARG A 523 -15.29 -6.78 16.84
N ASP A 524 -15.76 -5.55 16.98
CA ASP A 524 -17.07 -5.24 17.54
C ASP A 524 -18.18 -5.46 16.51
N GLU A 525 -17.95 -5.15 15.23
CA GLU A 525 -18.95 -5.27 14.15
C GLU A 525 -19.02 -6.70 13.57
N ASN A 526 -18.03 -7.55 13.83
CA ASN A 526 -18.12 -8.95 13.45
C ASN A 526 -19.06 -9.69 14.42
N HIS A 527 -20.20 -10.14 13.89
CA HIS A 527 -21.23 -10.84 14.64
C HIS A 527 -21.50 -12.26 14.11
N THR A 528 -20.77 -12.70 13.08
CA THR A 528 -21.00 -13.96 12.40
C THR A 528 -20.01 -15.06 12.78
N ASN A 529 -18.79 -14.69 13.19
CA ASN A 529 -17.75 -15.64 13.59
C ASN A 529 -16.72 -15.00 14.55
N ALA A 530 -15.63 -15.72 14.82
CA ALA A 530 -14.58 -15.29 15.74
C ALA A 530 -13.42 -14.53 15.06
N ALA A 531 -13.50 -14.20 13.77
CA ALA A 531 -12.38 -13.62 13.04
C ALA A 531 -12.00 -12.23 13.56
N GLY A 532 -12.99 -11.39 13.89
CA GLY A 532 -12.77 -10.06 14.48
C GLY A 532 -12.04 -10.13 15.82
N GLN A 533 -12.48 -11.01 16.71
CA GLN A 533 -11.81 -11.25 17.99
C GLN A 533 -10.39 -11.81 17.80
N THR A 534 -10.21 -12.74 16.85
CA THR A 534 -8.90 -13.31 16.54
C THR A 534 -7.92 -12.24 16.06
N ALA A 535 -8.35 -11.36 15.16
CA ALA A 535 -7.55 -10.24 14.66
C ALA A 535 -7.17 -9.27 15.79
N TYR A 536 -8.12 -8.94 16.68
CA TYR A 536 -7.87 -8.07 17.82
C TYR A 536 -6.86 -8.69 18.81
N ASP A 537 -7.02 -9.96 19.18
CA ASP A 537 -6.12 -10.65 20.10
C ASP A 537 -4.69 -10.69 19.56
N GLN A 538 -4.55 -10.91 18.25
CA GLN A 538 -3.27 -10.89 17.55
C GLN A 538 -2.65 -9.49 17.49
N TRP A 539 -3.45 -8.47 17.22
CA TRP A 539 -2.99 -7.09 17.26
C TRP A 539 -2.48 -6.72 18.65
N VAL A 540 -3.18 -7.11 19.73
CA VAL A 540 -2.71 -6.93 21.11
C VAL A 540 -1.41 -7.68 21.38
N MET A 541 -1.32 -8.94 20.96
CA MET A 541 -0.16 -9.81 21.16
C MET A 541 1.11 -9.26 20.49
N TRP A 542 0.96 -8.64 19.32
CA TRP A 542 2.09 -8.18 18.49
C TRP A 542 2.29 -6.66 18.51
N GLY A 543 2.09 -6.04 19.69
CA GLY A 543 2.50 -4.66 19.92
C GLY A 543 1.55 -3.61 19.37
N LYS A 544 0.29 -3.96 19.12
CA LYS A 544 -0.79 -3.03 18.75
C LYS A 544 -0.49 -2.20 17.50
N SER A 545 0.16 -2.82 16.52
CA SER A 545 0.65 -2.14 15.32
C SER A 545 1.42 -0.86 15.66
N GLU A 546 2.45 -1.00 16.49
CA GLU A 546 3.32 0.10 16.90
C GLU A 546 3.74 0.96 15.69
N PRO A 547 3.69 2.30 15.79
CA PRO A 547 4.03 3.17 14.69
C PRO A 547 5.48 3.00 14.27
N THR A 548 5.70 2.91 12.97
CA THR A 548 7.04 2.80 12.38
C THR A 548 7.54 4.18 11.98
N LEU A 549 8.74 4.52 12.45
CA LEU A 549 9.42 5.75 12.06
C LEU A 549 9.77 5.70 10.57
N MET A 550 9.39 6.73 9.83
CA MET A 550 9.77 6.94 8.44
C MET A 550 10.95 7.91 8.36
N ASP A 551 10.80 9.09 8.98
CA ASP A 551 11.82 10.15 8.95
C ASP A 551 11.99 10.81 10.31
N PHE A 552 13.17 11.38 10.53
CA PHE A 552 13.50 12.15 11.72
C PHE A 552 14.39 13.34 11.36
N GLN A 553 14.08 14.51 11.92
CA GLN A 553 14.92 15.70 11.87
C GLN A 553 14.97 16.36 13.26
N SER A 554 16.08 17.02 13.56
CA SER A 554 16.22 17.88 14.74
C SER A 554 16.69 19.25 14.29
N ILE A 555 16.12 20.30 14.87
CA ILE A 555 16.51 21.68 14.62
C ILE A 555 16.67 22.42 15.95
N GLU A 556 17.76 23.15 16.09
CA GLU A 556 17.93 24.08 17.20
C GLU A 556 17.04 25.30 16.96
N ILE A 557 16.25 25.64 17.97
CA ILE A 557 15.48 26.87 18.00
C ILE A 557 16.37 27.91 18.68
N VAL A 558 17.13 28.62 17.85
CA VAL A 558 17.94 29.72 18.34
C VAL A 558 16.96 30.82 18.74
N SER A 559 16.89 31.07 20.04
CA SER A 559 16.15 32.21 20.56
C SER A 559 16.77 33.48 19.98
N PRO A 560 15.98 34.46 19.52
CA PRO A 560 16.52 35.80 19.25
C PRO A 560 17.18 36.42 20.49
N CYS A 561 16.89 35.88 21.69
CA CYS A 561 17.52 36.26 22.95
C CYS A 561 18.86 35.56 23.23
N ASP A 562 19.30 34.61 22.39
CA ASP A 562 20.60 33.97 22.49
C ASP A 562 21.61 34.79 21.68
N ALA A 563 22.44 35.56 22.38
CA ALA A 563 23.37 36.50 21.76
C ALA A 563 24.75 35.89 21.43
N ASP A 564 24.89 34.56 21.48
CA ASP A 564 26.10 33.80 21.09
C ASP A 564 26.08 33.50 19.57
N TYR A 565 26.18 34.55 18.75
CA TYR A 565 26.15 34.49 17.28
C TYR A 565 27.42 33.88 16.67
N ASN A 566 28.55 33.89 17.37
CA ASN A 566 29.81 33.30 16.89
C ASN A 566 30.01 31.84 17.34
N ASN A 567 29.12 31.33 18.20
CA ASN A 567 29.09 29.97 18.73
C ASN A 567 30.35 29.57 19.53
N ASP A 568 30.92 30.51 20.27
CA ASP A 568 32.04 30.27 21.19
C ASP A 568 31.57 29.98 22.64
N GLY A 569 30.26 30.11 22.89
CA GLY A 569 29.64 29.84 24.18
C GLY A 569 29.61 31.05 25.11
N VAL A 570 29.96 32.25 24.63
CA VAL A 570 30.00 33.48 25.43
C VAL A 570 29.41 34.65 24.65
N ALA A 571 28.30 35.23 25.13
CA ALA A 571 27.73 36.44 24.54
C ALA A 571 28.61 37.68 24.84
N ASP A 572 29.44 38.09 23.88
CA ASP A 572 30.36 39.22 23.97
C ASP A 572 30.55 40.00 22.65
N GLN A 573 31.65 40.77 22.54
CA GLN A 573 31.93 41.59 21.36
C GLN A 573 32.14 40.75 20.09
N GLY A 574 32.62 39.52 20.22
CA GLY A 574 32.82 38.61 19.10
C GLY A 574 31.52 38.25 18.38
N ASP A 575 30.39 38.27 19.08
CA ASP A 575 29.06 38.02 18.50
C ASP A 575 28.56 39.21 17.70
N ILE A 576 28.79 40.42 18.20
CA ILE A 576 28.48 41.66 17.49
C ILE A 576 29.31 41.74 16.20
N ASP A 577 30.58 41.36 16.26
CA ASP A 577 31.45 41.34 15.08
C ASP A 577 30.96 40.33 14.03
N ALA A 578 30.48 39.16 14.45
CA ALA A 578 29.89 38.14 13.57
C ALA A 578 28.60 38.64 12.90
N LEU A 579 27.73 39.33 13.65
CA LEU A 579 26.49 39.90 13.14
C LEU A 579 26.75 41.05 12.15
N ILE A 580 27.73 41.92 12.45
CA ILE A 580 28.15 43.01 11.55
C ILE A 580 28.68 42.44 10.23
N ASP A 581 29.46 41.37 10.25
CA ASP A 581 29.93 40.70 9.02
C ASP A 581 28.74 40.20 8.19
N ALA A 582 27.74 39.59 8.83
CA ALA A 582 26.53 39.12 8.17
C ALA A 582 25.73 40.26 7.51
N VAL A 583 25.48 41.35 8.24
CA VAL A 583 24.79 42.56 7.74
C VAL A 583 25.57 43.20 6.59
N ALA A 584 26.90 43.13 6.62
CA ALA A 584 27.77 43.66 5.56
C ALA A 584 27.87 42.75 4.31
N GLY A 585 27.18 41.60 4.29
CA GLY A 585 27.22 40.63 3.19
C GLY A 585 28.48 39.74 3.18
N GLY A 586 29.09 39.55 4.35
CA GLY A 586 30.20 38.64 4.59
C GLY A 586 29.81 37.16 4.38
N SER A 587 30.82 36.30 4.26
CA SER A 587 30.64 34.86 4.00
C SER A 587 30.36 34.03 5.26
N THR A 588 30.49 34.64 6.44
CA THR A 588 30.35 33.97 7.73
C THR A 588 28.89 34.07 8.16
N LEU A 589 28.20 32.92 8.25
CA LEU A 589 26.81 32.89 8.71
C LEU A 589 26.81 32.81 10.25
N PRO A 590 26.27 33.83 10.96
CA PRO A 590 26.12 33.78 12.40
C PRO A 590 25.19 32.63 12.79
N ARG A 591 25.36 32.10 14.00
CA ARG A 591 24.45 31.12 14.58
C ARG A 591 23.09 31.77 14.79
N GLY A 592 22.04 31.21 14.19
CA GLY A 592 20.66 31.70 14.33
C GLY A 592 20.21 32.63 13.21
N ASN A 593 19.11 33.35 13.44
CA ASN A 593 18.58 34.33 12.50
C ASN A 593 19.31 35.68 12.69
N PRO A 594 20.00 36.22 11.66
CA PRO A 594 20.65 37.52 11.76
C PRO A 594 19.66 38.70 11.83
N ASP A 595 18.37 38.49 11.56
CA ASP A 595 17.28 39.42 11.87
C ASP A 595 16.91 39.28 13.36
N VAL A 596 17.73 39.90 14.21
CA VAL A 596 17.65 39.87 15.68
C VAL A 596 16.43 40.62 16.18
N ASN A 597 16.03 41.71 15.49
CA ASN A 597 14.89 42.51 15.90
C ASN A 597 13.54 42.00 15.33
N GLN A 598 13.58 41.00 14.45
CA GLN A 598 12.44 40.33 13.83
C GLN A 598 11.53 41.25 12.99
N ASP A 599 12.08 42.30 12.39
CA ASP A 599 11.34 43.20 11.51
C ASP A 599 11.26 42.71 10.05
N GLY A 600 11.91 41.57 9.75
CA GLY A 600 11.96 40.94 8.44
C GLY A 600 13.11 41.44 7.56
N VAL A 601 14.00 42.30 8.06
CA VAL A 601 15.11 42.87 7.32
C VAL A 601 16.40 42.80 8.14
N VAL A 602 17.40 42.09 7.61
CA VAL A 602 18.75 42.04 8.22
C VAL A 602 19.48 43.36 7.94
N ASP A 603 19.55 44.25 8.94
CA ASP A 603 20.19 45.56 8.84
C ASP A 603 20.88 46.05 10.14
N GLN A 604 21.22 47.34 10.21
CA GLN A 604 21.88 47.92 11.40
C GLN A 604 20.99 47.87 12.66
N GLY A 605 19.67 47.81 12.51
CA GLY A 605 18.72 47.66 13.60
C GLY A 605 18.90 46.35 14.37
N ASP A 606 19.38 45.30 13.72
CA ASP A 606 19.69 44.02 14.36
C ASP A 606 20.95 44.10 15.22
N VAL A 607 21.96 44.82 14.75
CA VAL A 607 23.19 45.07 15.52
C VAL A 607 22.87 45.85 16.79
N ASP A 608 22.00 46.85 16.71
CA ASP A 608 21.56 47.63 17.88
C ASP A 608 20.76 46.75 18.85
N ALA A 609 19.89 45.88 18.35
CA ALA A 609 19.12 44.94 19.15
C ALA A 609 20.02 43.92 19.87
N ALA A 610 21.01 43.37 19.16
CA ALA A 610 22.02 42.45 19.70
C ALA A 610 22.86 43.11 20.79
N ILE A 611 23.33 44.35 20.58
CA ILE A 611 24.09 45.09 21.59
C ILE A 611 23.24 45.31 22.85
N ASN A 612 21.98 45.70 22.69
CA ASN A 612 21.07 45.90 23.82
C ASN A 612 20.84 44.60 24.59
N LEU A 613 20.71 43.47 23.89
CA LEU A 613 20.56 42.15 24.47
C LEU A 613 21.80 41.71 25.28
N ILE A 614 23.01 41.83 24.71
CA ILE A 614 24.28 41.53 25.40
C ILE A 614 24.47 42.44 26.62
N ALA A 615 23.99 43.69 26.55
CA ALA A 615 24.02 44.63 27.67
C ALA A 615 23.01 44.31 28.79
N GLY A 616 22.26 43.21 28.70
CA GLY A 616 21.26 42.79 29.68
C GLY A 616 19.89 43.46 29.48
N GLY A 617 19.64 44.02 28.30
CA GLY A 617 18.34 44.51 27.88
C GLY A 617 17.31 43.39 27.69
N PRO A 618 16.02 43.73 27.59
CA PRO A 618 14.98 42.75 27.29
C PRO A 618 15.21 42.15 25.90
N CYS A 619 14.76 40.90 25.73
CA CYS A 619 14.80 40.24 24.44
C CYS A 619 13.99 41.04 23.39
N PRO A 620 14.54 41.25 22.18
CA PRO A 620 13.80 41.85 21.08
C PRO A 620 12.68 40.90 20.62
N PHE A 621 11.46 41.43 20.54
CA PHE A 621 10.25 40.73 20.08
C PHE A 621 9.61 41.49 18.93
#